data_AF-A0AAN7VN76-F1
#
_entry.id   AF-A0AAN7VN76-F1
#
_cell.length_a   1.000
_cell.length_b   1.000
_cell.length_c   1.000
_cell.angle_alpha   90.00
_cell.angle_beta   90.00
_cell.angle_gamma   90.00
#
_symmetry.space_group_name_H-M   'P 1'
#
loop_
_entity.id
_entity.type
_entity.pdbx_description
1 polymer ?
#
loop_
_entity_poly.entity_id
_entity_poly.type
_entity_poly.pdbx_seq_one_letter_code
_entity_poly.pdbx_strand_id
1 'polypeptide(L)'
;MTSISSEAQIRYLIQWFNEWSELQRSDFLPILAEKYSNKVYVNGIVNHMSNVNCQDKPMSLFECRVKLFKEWFVHWNPEQRDNFLKKISDIDDIFAAKLNMELQQGLENGEIMNDNHNATNGEDLLED
;
A
#
# COMPACT_ATOMS: atom_id res chain seq x y z
N MET A 1 -5.47 -27.59 11.03
CA MET A 1 -5.44 -26.21 11.58
C MET A 1 -6.83 -25.62 11.42
N THR A 2 -7.44 -25.14 12.49
CA THR A 2 -8.73 -24.45 12.42
C THR A 2 -8.57 -23.20 11.56
N SER A 3 -9.14 -23.20 10.36
CA SER A 3 -9.16 -22.01 9.51
C SER A 3 -9.97 -20.94 10.23
N ILE A 4 -9.31 -19.83 10.57
CA ILE A 4 -9.98 -18.66 11.14
C ILE A 4 -10.82 -17.98 10.06
N SER A 5 -12.09 -17.71 10.32
CA SER A 5 -12.98 -17.03 9.37
C SER A 5 -12.51 -15.61 9.05
N SER A 6 -12.73 -15.12 7.83
CA SER A 6 -12.37 -13.73 7.43
C SER A 6 -12.94 -12.67 8.36
N GLU A 7 -14.17 -12.86 8.86
CA GLU A 7 -14.79 -11.95 9.82
C GLU A 7 -14.01 -11.89 11.16
N ALA A 8 -13.52 -13.03 11.64
CA ALA A 8 -12.65 -13.05 12.82
C ALA A 8 -11.26 -12.42 12.53
N GLN A 9 -10.71 -12.64 11.34
CA GLN A 9 -9.46 -12.00 10.90
C GLN A 9 -9.59 -10.46 10.90
N ILE A 10 -10.68 -9.94 10.34
CA ILE A 10 -11.01 -8.50 10.35
C ILE A 10 -11.10 -7.99 11.79
N ARG A 11 -11.83 -8.67 12.67
CA ARG A 11 -11.93 -8.27 14.09
C ARG A 11 -10.57 -8.20 14.79
N TYR A 12 -9.69 -9.18 14.56
CA TYR A 12 -8.34 -9.15 15.12
C TYR A 12 -7.54 -7.96 14.59
N LEU A 13 -7.59 -7.69 13.29
CA LEU A 13 -6.87 -6.55 12.70
C LEU A 13 -7.35 -5.21 13.25
N ILE A 14 -8.67 -5.06 13.42
CA ILE A 14 -9.26 -3.86 14.03
C ILE A 14 -8.83 -3.70 15.48
N GLN A 15 -8.80 -4.78 16.25
CA GLN A 15 -8.28 -4.74 17.62
C GLN A 15 -6.80 -4.32 17.63
N TRP A 16 -5.98 -4.92 16.77
CA TRP A 16 -4.55 -4.60 16.70
C TRP A 16 -4.31 -3.15 16.27
N PHE A 17 -5.09 -2.63 15.32
CA PHE A 17 -4.99 -1.25 14.88
C PHE A 17 -5.28 -0.24 16.01
N ASN A 18 -6.24 -0.56 16.88
CA ASN A 18 -6.51 0.24 18.09
C ASN A 18 -5.35 0.18 19.10
N GLU A 19 -4.65 -0.96 19.20
CA GLU A 19 -3.49 -1.14 20.08
C GLU A 19 -2.20 -0.53 19.53
N TRP A 20 -2.12 -0.30 18.22
CA TRP A 20 -0.92 0.23 17.57
C TRP A 20 -0.67 1.69 17.95
N SER A 21 0.60 2.03 18.13
CA SER A 21 1.02 3.42 18.28
C SER A 21 0.83 4.19 16.97
N GLU A 22 0.84 5.52 17.04
CA GLU A 22 0.78 6.37 15.84
C GLU A 22 1.90 6.03 14.84
N LEU A 23 3.11 5.76 15.34
CA LEU A 23 4.24 5.33 14.51
C LEU A 23 3.94 4.01 13.78
N GLN A 24 3.40 3.02 14.49
CA GLN A 24 3.01 1.73 13.89
C GLN A 24 1.89 1.87 12.86
N ARG A 25 0.92 2.78 13.10
CA ARG A 25 -0.11 3.11 12.11
C ARG A 25 0.53 3.76 10.88
N SER A 26 1.44 4.72 11.07
CA SER A 26 2.18 5.36 9.97
C SER A 26 2.96 4.34 9.14
N ASP A 27 3.61 3.35 9.79
CA ASP A 27 4.34 2.28 9.11
C ASP A 27 3.40 1.31 8.36
N PHE A 28 2.18 1.12 8.86
CA PHE A 28 1.17 0.26 8.23
C PHE A 28 0.50 0.91 7.01
N LEU A 29 0.37 2.23 6.99
CA LEU A 29 -0.28 3.00 5.92
C LEU A 29 0.19 2.60 4.50
N PRO A 30 1.50 2.65 4.16
CA PRO A 30 1.97 2.29 2.82
C PRO A 30 1.72 0.82 2.48
N ILE A 31 1.78 -0.08 3.48
CA ILE A 31 1.50 -1.51 3.30
C ILE A 31 0.03 -1.73 2.92
N LEU A 32 -0.87 -0.99 3.56
CA LEU A 32 -2.30 -1.04 3.25
C LEU A 32 -2.58 -0.45 1.87
N ALA A 33 -2.00 0.71 1.55
CA ALA A 33 -2.14 1.35 0.25
C ALA A 33 -1.74 0.40 -0.90
N GLU A 34 -0.58 -0.25 -0.80
CA GLU A 34 -0.11 -1.24 -1.78
C GLU A 34 -1.17 -2.33 -2.06
N LYS A 35 -1.86 -2.82 -1.03
CA LYS A 35 -2.86 -3.87 -1.16
C LYS A 35 -4.15 -3.44 -1.86
N TYR A 36 -4.52 -2.15 -1.80
CA TYR A 36 -5.71 -1.62 -2.44
C TYR A 36 -5.44 -1.02 -3.83
N SER A 37 -4.21 -0.56 -4.09
CA SER A 37 -3.84 0.09 -5.35
C SER A 37 -3.76 -0.85 -6.56
N ASN A 38 -3.77 -2.18 -6.38
CA ASN A 38 -3.40 -3.18 -7.42
C ASN A 38 -2.05 -2.89 -8.13
N LYS A 39 -1.24 -1.96 -7.59
CA LYS A 39 0.05 -1.52 -8.13
C LYS A 39 1.15 -2.09 -7.24
N VAL A 40 2.18 -2.67 -7.87
CA VAL A 40 3.44 -2.95 -7.17
C VAL A 40 4.09 -1.60 -6.90
N TYR A 41 4.16 -1.20 -5.64
CA TYR A 41 4.77 0.07 -5.23
C TYR A 41 6.29 -0.02 -5.51
N VAL A 42 6.73 0.44 -6.68
CA VAL A 42 8.13 0.38 -7.13
C VAL A 42 8.94 1.61 -6.73
N ASN A 43 8.31 2.68 -6.23
CA ASN A 43 9.03 3.89 -5.86
C ASN A 43 9.28 3.97 -4.35
N GLY A 44 10.53 3.75 -3.99
CA GLY A 44 11.09 4.24 -2.74
C GLY A 44 11.02 3.23 -1.60
N ILE A 45 11.83 2.17 -1.69
CA ILE A 45 12.39 1.48 -0.52
C ILE A 45 11.35 1.32 0.61
N VAL A 46 10.36 0.44 0.44
CA VAL A 46 9.76 -0.20 1.62
C VAL A 46 10.89 -1.02 2.21
N ASN A 47 11.66 -0.33 3.03
CA ASN A 47 12.85 -0.78 3.68
C ASN A 47 12.36 -1.84 4.66
N HIS A 48 12.18 -3.05 4.16
CA HIS A 48 12.57 -4.24 4.89
C HIS A 48 14.07 -4.10 5.20
N MET A 49 14.45 -3.13 6.05
CA MET A 49 15.69 -3.12 6.81
C MET A 49 15.68 -4.24 7.86
N SER A 50 14.86 -5.26 7.67
CA SER A 50 14.98 -6.55 8.33
C SER A 50 15.94 -7.49 7.59
N ASN A 51 16.48 -7.11 6.42
CA ASN A 51 17.49 -7.93 5.71
C ASN A 51 18.95 -7.46 5.91
N VAL A 52 19.23 -6.51 6.81
CA VAL A 52 20.58 -6.33 7.33
C VAL A 52 20.78 -7.36 8.44
N ASN A 53 21.19 -8.56 8.04
CA ASN A 53 21.92 -9.57 8.82
C ASN A 53 21.88 -9.42 10.36
N CYS A 54 20.71 -9.62 10.96
CA CYS A 54 20.56 -9.85 12.39
C CYS A 54 19.73 -11.13 12.54
N GLN A 55 20.33 -12.28 12.23
CA GLN A 55 19.69 -13.59 12.38
C GLN A 55 19.26 -13.90 13.83
N ASP A 56 19.64 -13.06 14.80
CA ASP A 56 19.40 -13.27 16.23
C ASP A 56 18.23 -12.45 16.82
N LYS A 57 17.62 -11.49 16.10
CA LYS A 57 16.51 -10.71 16.66
C LYS A 57 15.16 -11.36 16.33
N PRO A 58 14.36 -11.79 17.33
CA PRO A 58 13.01 -12.26 17.07
C PRO A 58 12.16 -11.13 16.50
N MET A 59 11.27 -11.50 15.58
CA MET A 59 10.30 -10.60 14.97
C MET A 59 9.47 -9.88 16.05
N SER A 60 9.27 -8.58 15.89
CA SER A 60 8.39 -7.82 16.76
C SER A 60 6.93 -8.27 16.59
N LEU A 61 6.11 -8.04 17.62
CA LEU A 61 4.69 -8.38 17.57
C LEU A 61 3.97 -7.66 16.42
N PHE A 62 4.34 -6.41 16.13
CA PHE A 62 3.82 -5.65 15.01
C PHE A 62 4.10 -6.34 13.67
N GLU A 63 5.36 -6.72 13.42
CA GLU A 63 5.74 -7.42 12.20
C GLU A 63 5.02 -8.77 12.05
N CYS A 64 4.83 -9.52 13.15
CA CYS A 64 4.02 -10.74 13.14
C CYS A 64 2.56 -10.48 12.72
N ARG A 65 1.94 -9.42 13.27
CA ARG A 65 0.57 -9.01 12.93
C ARG A 65 0.45 -8.56 11.47
N VAL A 66 1.44 -7.82 10.97
CA VAL A 66 1.52 -7.39 9.56
C VAL A 66 1.69 -8.58 8.61
N LYS A 67 2.48 -9.59 8.99
CA LYS A 67 2.57 -10.83 8.20
C LYS A 67 1.22 -11.54 8.09
N LEU A 68 0.51 -11.68 9.22
CA LEU A 68 -0.83 -12.27 9.23
C LEU A 68 -1.81 -11.47 8.37
N PHE A 69 -1.79 -10.14 8.46
CA PHE A 69 -2.56 -9.28 7.56
C PHE A 69 -2.30 -9.61 6.08
N LYS A 70 -1.03 -9.65 5.68
CA LYS A 70 -0.65 -9.92 4.27
C LYS A 70 -1.14 -11.29 3.79
N GLU A 71 -1.07 -12.31 4.65
CA GLU A 71 -1.55 -13.66 4.35
C GLU A 71 -3.09 -13.69 4.23
N TRP A 72 -3.79 -13.10 5.19
CA TRP A 72 -5.26 -13.08 5.24
C TRP A 72 -5.89 -12.28 4.10
N PHE A 73 -5.34 -11.10 3.80
CA PHE A 73 -5.90 -10.17 2.83
C PHE A 73 -6.03 -10.76 1.42
N VAL A 74 -5.10 -11.63 1.01
CA VAL A 74 -5.12 -12.29 -0.31
C VAL A 74 -6.36 -13.16 -0.49
N HIS A 75 -6.90 -13.70 0.61
CA HIS A 75 -8.08 -14.55 0.61
C HIS A 75 -9.39 -13.78 0.78
N TRP A 76 -9.34 -12.46 0.95
CA TRP A 76 -10.54 -11.66 1.13
C TRP A 76 -11.19 -11.30 -0.20
N ASN A 77 -12.51 -11.40 -0.23
CA ASN A 77 -13.33 -10.90 -1.33
C ASN A 77 -13.47 -9.36 -1.26
N PRO A 78 -14.00 -8.69 -2.29
CA PRO A 78 -14.15 -7.23 -2.30
C PRO A 78 -14.97 -6.70 -1.11
N GLU A 79 -16.09 -7.33 -0.78
CA GLU A 79 -16.95 -6.92 0.34
C GLU A 79 -16.20 -6.94 1.70
N GLN A 80 -15.35 -7.95 1.91
CA GLN A 80 -14.53 -8.06 3.12
C GLN A 80 -13.46 -6.97 3.18
N ARG A 81 -12.85 -6.62 2.04
CA ARG A 81 -11.88 -5.52 1.95
C ARG A 81 -12.55 -4.17 2.21
N ASP A 82 -13.75 -3.96 1.66
CA ASP A 82 -14.52 -2.72 1.87
C ASP A 82 -14.96 -2.59 3.33
N ASN A 83 -15.42 -3.70 3.94
CA ASN A 83 -15.77 -3.75 5.36
C ASN A 83 -14.57 -3.38 6.24
N PHE A 84 -13.39 -3.97 5.98
CA PHE A 84 -12.18 -3.65 6.73
C PHE A 84 -11.79 -2.18 6.58
N LEU A 85 -11.81 -1.65 5.36
CA LEU A 85 -11.49 -0.24 5.08
C LEU A 85 -12.43 0.69 5.82
N LYS A 86 -13.74 0.44 5.75
CA LYS A 86 -14.77 1.21 6.48
C LYS A 86 -14.49 1.23 7.99
N LYS A 87 -14.21 0.07 8.58
CA LYS A 87 -13.92 -0.03 10.02
C LYS A 87 -12.65 0.73 10.41
N ILE A 88 -11.62 0.74 9.58
CA ILE A 88 -10.42 1.56 9.82
C ILE A 88 -10.76 3.05 9.76
N SER A 89 -11.54 3.48 8.76
CA SER A 89 -11.97 4.87 8.65
C SER A 89 -12.78 5.33 9.86
N ASP A 90 -13.70 4.50 10.35
CA ASP A 90 -14.50 4.80 11.54
C ASP A 90 -13.64 4.95 12.82
N ILE A 91 -12.42 4.42 12.86
CA ILE A 91 -11.50 4.49 14.01
C ILE A 91 -10.57 5.70 13.92
N ASP A 92 -10.09 6.03 12.72
CA ASP A 92 -9.07 7.04 12.51
C ASP A 92 -9.25 7.74 11.15
N ASP A 93 -10.03 8.82 11.15
CA ASP A 93 -10.32 9.64 9.97
C ASP A 93 -9.04 10.23 9.34
N ILE A 94 -8.03 10.55 10.17
CA ILE A 94 -6.76 11.13 9.69
C ILE A 94 -5.97 10.07 8.92
N PHE A 95 -5.90 8.85 9.46
CA PHE A 95 -5.30 7.72 8.76
C PHE A 95 -6.03 7.44 7.43
N ALA A 96 -7.37 7.45 7.44
CA ALA A 96 -8.15 7.24 6.22
C ALA A 96 -7.93 8.33 5.17
N ALA A 97 -7.81 9.60 5.57
CA ALA A 97 -7.49 10.69 4.66
C ALA A 97 -6.10 10.50 4.02
N LYS A 98 -5.09 10.13 4.82
CA LYS A 98 -3.73 9.83 4.31
C LYS A 98 -3.74 8.64 3.36
N LEU A 99 -4.52 7.60 3.65
CA LEU A 99 -4.63 6.42 2.79
C LEU A 99 -5.25 6.78 1.44
N ASN A 100 -6.34 7.55 1.42
CA ASN A 100 -6.96 8.00 0.17
C ASN A 100 -6.01 8.86 -0.67
N MET A 101 -5.23 9.73 -0.02
CA MET A 101 -4.21 10.53 -0.70
C MET A 101 -3.14 9.63 -1.35
N GLU A 102 -2.67 8.60 -0.65
CA GLU A 102 -1.72 7.62 -1.20
C GLU A 102 -2.30 6.83 -2.40
N LEU A 103 -3.57 6.42 -2.30
CA LEU A 103 -4.25 5.74 -3.40
C LEU A 103 -4.40 6.65 -4.63
N GLN A 104 -4.63 7.95 -4.44
CA GLN A 104 -4.74 8.95 -5.51
C GLN A 104 -3.39 9.28 -6.16
N GLN A 105 -2.33 9.53 -5.36
CA GLN A 105 -0.98 9.77 -5.88
C GLN A 105 -0.43 8.57 -6.65
N GLY A 106 -0.81 7.36 -6.24
CA GLY A 106 -0.52 6.15 -6.98
C GLY A 106 -1.09 6.16 -8.40
N LEU A 107 -2.23 6.82 -8.65
CA LEU A 107 -2.87 6.91 -9.97
C LEU A 107 -2.14 7.89 -10.90
N GLU A 108 -1.75 9.06 -10.41
CA GLU A 108 -1.16 10.15 -11.21
C GLU A 108 0.25 9.82 -11.74
N ASN A 109 1.05 9.06 -11.01
CA ASN A 109 2.41 8.69 -11.45
C ASN A 109 2.45 7.60 -12.55
N GLY A 110 1.29 7.08 -12.98
CA GLY A 110 1.16 6.04 -14.00
C GLY A 110 0.96 6.57 -15.43
N GLU A 111 0.81 7.87 -15.63
CA GLU A 111 0.59 8.49 -16.94
C GLU A 111 1.85 9.23 -17.44
N ILE A 112 2.91 8.49 -17.78
CA ILE A 112 3.96 9.02 -18.65
C ILE A 112 4.22 7.99 -19.75
N MET A 113 3.62 8.23 -20.92
CA MET A 113 4.11 7.96 -22.29
C MET A 113 2.91 7.89 -23.27
N ASN A 114 2.73 8.86 -24.18
CA ASN A 114 3.30 8.76 -25.53
C ASN A 114 2.91 9.93 -26.48
N ASP A 115 3.96 10.50 -27.11
CA ASP A 115 4.07 11.14 -28.43
C ASP A 115 3.13 12.25 -28.96
N ASN A 116 3.74 13.39 -29.34
CA ASN A 116 4.03 13.69 -30.75
C ASN A 116 4.82 15.02 -30.90
N HIS A 117 6.14 14.95 -30.95
CA HIS A 117 6.96 16.01 -31.57
C HIS A 117 7.17 15.64 -33.04
N ASN A 118 6.32 16.13 -33.93
CA ASN A 118 6.64 16.25 -35.35
C ASN A 118 6.92 17.74 -35.64
N ALA A 119 8.19 18.13 -35.46
CA ALA A 119 8.67 19.42 -35.89
C ALA A 119 8.95 19.38 -37.39
N THR A 120 7.98 19.89 -38.14
CA THR A 120 8.07 20.58 -39.44
C THR A 120 9.45 20.62 -40.10
N ASN A 121 9.53 19.99 -41.27
CA ASN A 121 10.59 20.19 -42.26
C ASN A 121 10.74 21.68 -42.58
N GLY A 122 11.91 22.24 -42.26
CA GLY A 122 12.37 23.53 -42.75
C GLY A 122 13.00 23.37 -44.12
N GLU A 123 12.29 23.88 -45.11
CA GLU A 123 12.82 24.34 -46.39
C GLU A 123 13.97 25.35 -46.18
N ASP A 124 15.16 25.08 -46.72
CA ASP A 124 16.12 26.14 -47.04
C ASP A 124 16.82 25.82 -48.38
N LEU A 125 16.62 26.76 -49.29
CA LEU A 125 17.22 26.87 -50.62
C LEU A 125 18.51 27.66 -50.46
N LEU A 126 19.63 27.18 -51.03
CA LEU A 126 20.68 28.04 -51.59
C LEU A 126 21.62 27.16 -52.45
N GLU A 127 21.57 27.41 -53.75
CA GLU A 127 22.46 26.88 -54.79
C GLU A 127 23.38 28.04 -55.21
N ASP A 128 24.69 27.81 -55.17
CA ASP A 128 25.74 28.65 -55.76
C ASP A 128 26.22 28.03 -57.08
#